data_AF-A0A7C6BHG5-F1
#
_entry.id   AF-A0A7C6BHG5-F1
#
_cell.length_a   1.000
_cell.length_b   1.000
_cell.length_c   1.000
_cell.angle_alpha   90.00
_cell.angle_beta   90.00
_cell.angle_gamma   90.00
#
_symmetry.space_group_name_H-M   'P 1'
#
loop_
_entity.id
_entity.type
_entity.pdbx_description
1 polymer ?
#
loop_
_entity_poly.entity_id
_entity_poly.type
_entity_poly.pdbx_seq_one_letter_code
_entity_poly.pdbx_strand_id
1 'polypeptide(L)'
;MNKNFNILLVVCISLFFCKYTQAQDYYNNFAKPIVTQKGQFVYNELPPIKTEAGVLYFLDRNVGASSLDLETSDTWGDLYQWGRETDGHEKRYSDTTLLCANSQRTNHNLFIVDQKKSNDWLINSEDNLWQGSKGENNPCPCGYRLPTQKEWRAVLNLGYDIKSTSTGYHYLSIANGQLILPCGGLRSAYTGHFIHIGTRGYYWASDTITKGTSGCIDFNKQELTTNVSIFGFRGFGRSVRCVRSE
;
A
#
# COMPACT_ATOMS: atom_id res chain seq x y z
N MET A 1 51.05 -33.59 -28.50
CA MET A 1 50.84 -32.21 -27.99
C MET A 1 49.34 -32.02 -27.78
N ASN A 2 48.91 -32.13 -26.52
CA ASN A 2 47.53 -32.01 -26.05
C ASN A 2 47.04 -30.56 -26.15
N LYS A 3 45.83 -30.32 -26.69
CA LYS A 3 44.94 -29.24 -26.25
C LYS A 3 43.47 -29.63 -26.44
N ASN A 4 42.90 -30.23 -25.39
CA ASN A 4 41.45 -30.31 -25.21
C ASN A 4 40.93 -28.92 -24.83
N PHE A 5 40.02 -28.36 -25.64
CA PHE A 5 39.27 -27.15 -25.29
C PHE A 5 38.00 -27.58 -24.55
N ASN A 6 38.02 -27.48 -23.22
CA ASN A 6 36.82 -27.57 -22.40
C ASN A 6 36.12 -26.20 -22.42
N ILE A 7 34.99 -26.10 -23.10
CA ILE A 7 34.08 -24.95 -22.99
C ILE A 7 33.29 -25.15 -21.70
N LEU A 8 33.66 -24.41 -20.66
CA LEU A 8 32.92 -24.36 -19.39
C LEU A 8 31.70 -23.43 -19.59
N LEU A 9 30.53 -24.01 -19.82
CA LEU A 9 29.27 -23.26 -19.83
C LEU A 9 28.93 -22.87 -18.39
N VAL A 10 29.27 -21.64 -17.99
CA VAL A 10 28.86 -21.08 -16.70
C VAL A 10 27.38 -20.70 -16.80
N VAL A 11 26.51 -21.60 -16.35
CA VAL A 11 25.09 -21.30 -16.14
C VAL A 11 25.02 -20.40 -14.91
N CYS A 12 24.87 -19.08 -15.12
CA CYS A 12 24.47 -18.16 -14.07
C CYS A 12 23.04 -18.49 -13.62
N ILE A 13 22.93 -19.35 -12.61
CA ILE A 13 21.68 -19.52 -11.86
C ILE A 13 21.50 -18.22 -11.07
N SER A 14 20.65 -17.33 -11.59
CA SER A 14 20.12 -16.20 -10.83
C SER A 14 19.28 -16.75 -9.69
N LEU A 15 19.90 -16.92 -8.52
CA LEU A 15 19.20 -17.17 -7.26
C LEU A 15 18.38 -15.92 -6.94
N PHE A 16 17.13 -15.90 -7.41
CA PHE A 16 16.10 -15.06 -6.81
C PHE A 16 15.92 -15.53 -5.37
N PHE A 17 16.62 -14.87 -4.45
CA PHE A 17 16.36 -14.99 -3.02
C PHE A 17 14.99 -14.39 -2.72
N CYS A 18 13.92 -15.14 -3.01
CA CYS A 18 12.89 -15.26 -1.98
C CYS A 18 13.50 -16.23 -0.98
N LYS A 19 14.02 -15.73 0.15
CA LYS A 19 14.48 -16.60 1.23
C LYS A 19 13.25 -17.36 1.73
N TYR A 20 13.01 -18.52 1.12
CA TYR A 20 12.20 -19.60 1.67
C TYR A 20 12.92 -20.06 2.93
N THR A 21 12.63 -19.43 4.07
CA THR A 21 12.54 -20.21 5.30
C THR A 21 11.44 -21.23 5.05
N GLN A 22 11.76 -22.51 5.27
CA GLN A 22 10.89 -23.66 5.05
C GLN A 22 9.43 -23.30 5.21
N ALA A 23 8.62 -23.58 4.18
CA ALA A 23 7.17 -23.42 4.25
C ALA A 23 6.63 -24.38 5.33
N GLN A 24 6.66 -23.93 6.58
CA GLN A 24 5.78 -24.40 7.64
C GLN A 24 4.36 -24.09 7.16
N ASP A 25 3.47 -25.04 7.30
CA ASP A 25 2.11 -24.97 6.76
C ASP A 25 1.42 -23.64 7.11
N TYR A 26 0.42 -23.31 6.28
CA TYR A 26 -0.40 -22.12 6.43
C TYR A 26 -1.05 -21.99 7.81
N TYR A 27 -1.17 -23.04 8.63
CA TYR A 27 -1.74 -22.91 9.98
C TYR A 27 -0.68 -22.53 11.04
N ASN A 28 0.55 -22.99 10.88
CA ASN A 28 1.64 -22.76 11.83
C ASN A 28 2.20 -21.32 11.81
N ASN A 29 1.96 -20.56 10.74
CA ASN A 29 2.38 -19.16 10.63
C ASN A 29 1.38 -18.14 11.23
N PHE A 30 0.12 -18.51 11.49
CA PHE A 30 -0.92 -17.56 11.92
C PHE A 30 -1.13 -17.47 13.44
N ALA A 31 -0.42 -18.29 14.23
CA ALA A 31 -0.37 -18.13 15.67
C ALA A 31 0.59 -17.00 16.13
N LYS A 32 1.30 -16.36 15.19
CA LYS A 32 2.30 -15.33 15.47
C LYS A 32 2.10 -14.13 14.56
N PRO A 33 2.39 -12.90 15.03
CA PRO A 33 2.25 -11.71 14.20
C PRO A 33 3.15 -11.76 12.95
N ILE A 34 2.65 -11.17 11.86
CA ILE A 34 3.33 -11.09 10.56
C ILE A 34 4.41 -10.03 10.63
N VAL A 35 5.66 -10.47 10.53
CA VAL A 35 6.83 -9.61 10.61
C VAL A 35 7.28 -9.18 9.21
N THR A 36 7.57 -7.90 9.00
CA THR A 36 8.18 -7.45 7.73
C THR A 36 9.56 -8.08 7.52
N GLN A 37 10.05 -8.12 6.28
CA GLN A 37 11.36 -8.72 5.94
C GLN A 37 12.55 -8.15 6.76
N LYS A 38 12.39 -6.99 7.41
CA LYS A 38 13.40 -6.35 8.26
C LYS A 38 13.05 -6.31 9.76
N GLY A 39 12.01 -7.00 10.22
CA GLY A 39 11.65 -7.00 11.64
C GLY A 39 10.98 -5.71 12.15
N GLN A 40 10.74 -4.72 11.28
CA GLN A 40 10.36 -3.37 11.71
C GLN A 40 8.91 -3.23 12.13
N PHE A 41 8.00 -4.05 11.58
CA PHE A 41 6.57 -3.98 11.87
C PHE A 41 6.01 -5.37 12.07
N VAL A 42 5.05 -5.44 12.99
CA VAL A 42 4.39 -6.64 13.49
C VAL A 42 2.89 -6.42 13.23
N TYR A 43 2.36 -7.07 12.19
CA TYR A 43 0.95 -6.96 11.80
C TYR A 43 0.16 -8.16 12.30
N ASN A 44 -1.09 -7.92 12.69
CA ASN A 44 -2.04 -9.00 12.94
C ASN A 44 -3.02 -9.10 11.79
N GLU A 45 -3.43 -10.32 11.47
CA GLU A 45 -4.55 -10.55 10.57
C GLU A 45 -5.86 -10.35 11.33
N LEU A 46 -6.78 -9.60 10.72
CA LEU A 46 -8.14 -9.43 11.21
C LEU A 46 -8.98 -10.68 10.90
N PRO A 47 -10.05 -10.94 11.69
CA PRO A 47 -11.00 -12.00 11.36
C PRO A 47 -11.53 -11.88 9.93
N PRO A 48 -11.99 -12.99 9.32
CA PRO A 48 -12.50 -12.98 7.95
C PRO A 48 -13.67 -12.02 7.78
N ILE A 49 -13.62 -11.18 6.75
CA ILE A 49 -14.73 -10.34 6.29
C ILE A 49 -15.35 -11.00 5.06
N LYS A 50 -16.58 -11.50 5.19
CA LYS A 50 -17.33 -12.10 4.07
C LYS A 50 -17.96 -10.99 3.25
N THR A 51 -17.68 -10.96 1.96
CA THR A 51 -18.19 -9.95 1.03
C THR A 51 -18.69 -10.62 -0.26
N GLU A 52 -19.33 -9.83 -1.14
CA GLU A 52 -19.64 -10.26 -2.51
C GLU A 52 -18.40 -10.50 -3.38
N ALA A 53 -17.21 -10.06 -2.95
CA ALA A 53 -15.94 -10.33 -3.61
C ALA A 53 -15.21 -11.57 -3.06
N GLY A 54 -15.79 -12.28 -2.11
CA GLY A 54 -15.19 -13.41 -1.41
C GLY A 54 -14.88 -13.11 0.06
N VAL A 55 -14.08 -14.00 0.69
CA VAL A 55 -13.62 -13.83 2.07
C VAL A 55 -12.29 -13.10 2.08
N LEU A 56 -12.24 -11.96 2.75
CA LEU A 56 -11.09 -11.06 2.80
C LEU A 56 -10.50 -11.01 4.21
N TYR A 57 -9.17 -11.04 4.28
CA TYR A 57 -8.40 -10.96 5.51
C TYR A 57 -7.48 -9.75 5.43
N PHE A 58 -7.85 -8.69 6.15
CA PHE A 58 -7.08 -7.46 6.20
C PHE A 58 -6.05 -7.49 7.31
N LEU A 59 -4.96 -6.75 7.14
CA LEU A 59 -4.04 -6.47 8.25
C LEU A 59 -4.62 -5.39 9.18
N ASP A 60 -4.29 -5.48 10.47
CA ASP A 60 -4.82 -4.64 11.56
C ASP A 60 -4.44 -3.16 11.45
N ARG A 61 -3.34 -2.82 10.78
CA ARG A 61 -2.90 -1.42 10.55
C ARG A 61 -2.37 -1.15 9.14
N ASN A 62 -2.22 0.14 8.84
CA ASN A 62 -1.62 0.59 7.57
C ASN A 62 -0.16 0.17 7.50
N VAL A 63 0.35 -0.03 6.28
CA VAL A 63 1.79 -0.27 6.12
C VAL A 63 2.57 0.92 6.67
N GLY A 64 3.52 0.65 7.56
CA GLY A 64 4.34 1.67 8.23
C GLY A 64 3.74 2.25 9.51
N ALA A 65 2.53 1.86 9.91
CA ALA A 65 1.95 2.29 11.18
C ALA A 65 2.55 1.53 12.36
N SER A 66 2.88 2.23 13.45
CA SER A 66 3.46 1.67 14.67
C SER A 66 2.42 1.37 15.75
N SER A 67 1.21 1.92 15.66
CA SER A 67 0.16 1.78 16.67
C SER A 67 -1.21 1.44 16.08
N LEU A 68 -2.13 1.00 16.96
CA LEU A 68 -3.58 0.91 16.72
C LEU A 68 -4.38 1.96 17.49
N ASP A 69 -3.71 2.77 18.32
CA ASP A 69 -4.34 3.82 19.11
C ASP A 69 -4.81 4.98 18.21
N LEU A 70 -6.10 5.00 17.91
CA LEU A 70 -6.70 5.98 17.01
C LEU A 70 -6.56 7.42 17.50
N GLU A 71 -6.28 7.63 18.79
CA GLU A 71 -6.04 8.97 19.33
C GLU A 71 -4.71 9.57 18.84
N THR A 72 -3.80 8.77 18.28
CA THR A 72 -2.48 9.23 17.80
C THR A 72 -2.28 9.08 16.28
N SER A 73 -1.32 9.87 15.77
CA SER A 73 -0.90 9.83 14.36
C SER A 73 -0.11 8.57 13.99
N ASP A 74 0.29 7.77 14.97
CA ASP A 74 1.07 6.54 14.78
C ASP A 74 0.28 5.43 14.04
N THR A 75 -1.04 5.61 13.92
CA THR A 75 -1.94 4.71 13.19
C THR A 75 -1.97 4.98 11.69
N TRP A 76 -1.50 6.15 11.24
CA TRP A 76 -1.71 6.61 9.87
C TRP A 76 -0.84 5.88 8.83
N GLY A 77 0.31 5.36 9.25
CA GLY A 77 1.27 4.66 8.41
C GLY A 77 1.95 5.54 7.36
N ASP A 78 2.60 4.92 6.39
CA ASP A 78 3.36 5.58 5.33
C ASP A 78 2.47 6.03 4.15
N LEU A 79 3.03 6.83 3.24
CA LEU A 79 2.34 7.42 2.08
C LEU A 79 3.07 7.08 0.77
N TYR A 80 2.60 6.03 0.11
CA TYR A 80 3.21 5.48 -1.10
C TYR A 80 2.76 6.20 -2.36
N GLN A 81 3.66 6.39 -3.31
CA GLN A 81 3.28 6.66 -4.71
C GLN A 81 2.92 5.34 -5.37
N TRP A 82 1.85 5.33 -6.17
CA TRP A 82 1.28 4.10 -6.67
C TRP A 82 2.26 3.32 -7.54
N GLY A 83 2.46 2.04 -7.25
CA GLY A 83 3.37 1.16 -8.00
C GLY A 83 4.84 1.26 -7.59
N ARG A 84 5.23 2.19 -6.72
CA ARG A 84 6.63 2.32 -6.29
C ARG A 84 6.97 1.33 -5.16
N GLU A 85 8.17 0.77 -5.21
CA GLU A 85 8.69 -0.09 -4.14
C GLU A 85 8.90 0.66 -2.82
N THR A 86 8.99 -0.07 -1.71
CA THR A 86 9.34 0.48 -0.39
C THR A 86 10.84 0.81 -0.33
N ASP A 87 11.22 1.94 -0.91
CA ASP A 87 12.61 2.43 -0.96
C ASP A 87 12.91 3.56 0.05
N GLY A 88 11.90 4.00 0.82
CA GLY A 88 12.00 5.08 1.80
C GLY A 88 11.32 6.38 1.38
N HIS A 89 10.87 6.51 0.12
CA HIS A 89 10.06 7.67 -0.31
C HIS A 89 8.71 7.75 0.38
N GLU A 90 8.19 6.62 0.82
CA GLU A 90 6.88 6.52 1.43
C GLU A 90 6.86 7.13 2.84
N LYS A 91 8.03 7.30 3.44
CA LYS A 91 8.16 7.90 4.76
C LYS A 91 7.63 9.31 4.70
N ARG A 92 6.71 9.64 5.61
CA ARG A 92 6.00 10.93 5.60
C ARG A 92 6.95 12.10 5.37
N TYR A 93 8.04 12.15 6.14
CA TYR A 93 9.03 13.22 6.10
C TYR A 93 10.25 12.92 5.21
N SER A 94 10.16 12.01 4.24
CA SER A 94 11.24 11.85 3.26
C SER A 94 11.47 13.15 2.50
N ASP A 95 12.70 13.41 2.08
CA ASP A 95 13.01 14.54 1.20
C ASP A 95 12.30 14.39 -0.16
N THR A 96 12.29 15.47 -0.95
CA THR A 96 11.62 15.51 -2.25
C THR A 96 12.59 15.74 -3.40
N THR A 97 12.19 15.33 -4.60
CA THR A 97 12.86 15.66 -5.86
C THR A 97 11.85 16.09 -6.91
N LEU A 98 12.27 17.00 -7.80
CA LEU A 98 11.47 17.40 -8.96
C LEU A 98 11.76 16.54 -10.20
N LEU A 99 12.72 15.62 -10.10
CA LEU A 99 13.11 14.74 -11.21
C LEU A 99 12.18 13.52 -11.24
N CYS A 100 11.29 13.48 -12.24
CA CYS A 100 10.48 12.31 -12.50
C CYS A 100 11.35 11.11 -12.87
N ALA A 101 10.92 9.91 -12.47
CA ALA A 101 11.65 8.69 -12.76
C ALA A 101 11.38 8.21 -14.20
N ASN A 102 12.39 7.61 -14.82
CA ASN A 102 12.28 6.97 -16.14
C ASN A 102 12.20 5.44 -16.06
N SER A 103 12.22 4.88 -14.85
CA SER A 103 12.25 3.46 -14.55
C SER A 103 11.51 3.20 -13.24
N GLN A 104 10.87 2.03 -13.15
CA GLN A 104 10.16 1.55 -11.96
C GLN A 104 11.06 1.36 -10.72
N ARG A 105 12.39 1.28 -10.91
CA ARG A 105 13.37 1.25 -9.82
C ARG A 105 14.12 2.57 -9.77
N THR A 106 13.98 3.28 -8.67
CA THR A 106 14.70 4.54 -8.45
C THR A 106 15.97 4.31 -7.65
N ASN A 107 17.02 5.06 -7.95
CA ASN A 107 18.30 4.99 -7.22
C ASN A 107 18.35 5.93 -6.00
N HIS A 108 17.19 6.39 -5.53
CA HIS A 108 17.04 7.29 -4.39
C HIS A 108 15.75 6.99 -3.64
N ASN A 109 15.64 7.48 -2.42
CA ASN A 109 14.48 7.34 -1.54
C ASN A 109 13.65 8.64 -1.42
N LEU A 110 13.81 9.57 -2.36
CA LEU A 110 13.11 10.86 -2.36
C LEU A 110 11.69 10.73 -2.91
N PHE A 111 10.73 11.43 -2.30
CA PHE A 111 9.38 11.55 -2.84
C PHE A 111 9.39 12.41 -4.10
N ILE A 112 8.79 11.92 -5.19
CA ILE A 112 8.82 12.62 -6.48
C ILE A 112 7.67 13.62 -6.52
N VAL A 113 8.02 14.87 -6.80
CA VAL A 113 7.07 15.96 -6.98
C VAL A 113 7.09 16.37 -8.44
N ASP A 114 5.99 16.15 -9.15
CA ASP A 114 5.81 16.57 -10.53
C ASP A 114 4.99 17.87 -10.63
N GLN A 115 5.69 18.98 -10.78
CA GLN A 115 5.07 20.29 -11.00
C GLN A 115 4.38 20.43 -12.35
N LYS A 116 4.64 19.53 -13.32
CA LYS A 116 3.96 19.50 -14.63
C LYS A 116 2.61 18.80 -14.56
N LYS A 117 2.29 18.15 -13.43
CA LYS A 117 1.00 17.51 -13.15
C LYS A 117 0.64 16.41 -14.16
N SER A 118 1.60 15.55 -14.50
CA SER A 118 1.43 14.38 -15.37
C SER A 118 0.64 13.24 -14.74
N ASN A 119 0.22 13.39 -13.48
CA ASN A 119 -0.50 12.43 -12.63
C ASN A 119 0.33 11.21 -12.17
N ASP A 120 1.51 10.99 -12.72
CA ASP A 120 2.37 9.86 -12.40
C ASP A 120 3.75 10.33 -11.92
N TRP A 121 4.44 9.50 -11.14
CA TRP A 121 5.83 9.73 -10.74
C TRP A 121 6.82 9.18 -11.78
N LEU A 122 6.34 8.32 -12.67
CA LEU A 122 7.04 7.84 -13.86
C LEU A 122 6.73 8.70 -15.07
N ILE A 123 7.74 8.99 -15.89
CA ILE A 123 7.56 9.64 -17.20
C ILE A 123 6.71 8.76 -18.12
N ASN A 124 6.93 7.45 -18.08
CA ASN A 124 6.17 6.44 -18.79
C ASN A 124 5.46 5.55 -17.76
N SER A 125 4.14 5.69 -17.65
CA SER A 125 3.34 4.90 -16.71
C SER A 125 3.49 3.40 -16.96
N GLU A 126 3.67 2.65 -15.87
CA GLU A 126 3.73 1.18 -15.87
C GLU A 126 2.59 0.62 -15.01
N ASP A 127 1.83 -0.32 -15.56
CA ASP A 127 0.58 -0.79 -14.94
C ASP A 127 0.76 -2.07 -14.10
N ASN A 128 1.86 -2.80 -14.30
CA ASN A 128 2.04 -4.15 -13.74
C ASN A 128 2.86 -4.18 -12.44
N LEU A 129 2.81 -3.11 -11.65
CA LEU A 129 3.69 -2.94 -10.48
C LEU A 129 3.12 -3.53 -9.18
N TRP A 130 1.82 -3.38 -8.95
CA TRP A 130 1.14 -3.82 -7.71
C TRP A 130 0.07 -4.90 -7.95
N GLN A 131 0.17 -5.63 -9.07
CA GLN A 131 -0.90 -6.54 -9.48
C GLN A 131 -0.77 -7.88 -8.74
N GLY A 132 -1.62 -8.03 -7.73
CA GLY A 132 -1.69 -9.25 -6.92
C GLY A 132 -0.53 -9.38 -5.93
N SER A 133 -0.47 -10.53 -5.25
CA SER A 133 0.53 -10.80 -4.20
C SER A 133 1.96 -10.98 -4.73
N LYS A 134 2.11 -11.20 -6.05
CA LYS A 134 3.39 -11.33 -6.76
C LYS A 134 3.76 -10.08 -7.57
N GLY A 135 3.05 -8.95 -7.39
CA GLY A 135 3.42 -7.69 -8.02
C GLY A 135 4.86 -7.32 -7.65
N GLU A 136 5.66 -6.89 -8.63
CA GLU A 136 7.11 -6.67 -8.47
C GLU A 136 7.43 -5.74 -7.30
N ASN A 137 6.62 -4.68 -7.13
CA ASN A 137 6.83 -3.64 -6.14
C ASN A 137 5.81 -3.69 -4.99
N ASN A 138 5.14 -4.82 -4.78
CA ASN A 138 4.11 -4.97 -3.75
C ASN A 138 4.65 -4.61 -2.35
N PRO A 139 4.15 -3.54 -1.70
CA PRO A 139 4.64 -3.08 -0.39
C PRO A 139 4.10 -3.93 0.78
N CYS A 140 3.18 -4.87 0.51
CA CYS A 140 2.58 -5.70 1.54
C CYS A 140 3.49 -6.88 1.93
N PRO A 141 3.40 -7.37 3.18
CA PRO A 141 4.08 -8.59 3.60
C PRO A 141 3.73 -9.80 2.72
N CYS A 142 4.61 -10.80 2.68
CA CYS A 142 4.41 -12.02 1.88
C CYS A 142 3.01 -12.64 2.11
N GLY A 143 2.34 -12.99 1.01
CA GLY A 143 0.98 -13.53 1.04
C GLY A 143 -0.12 -12.47 1.02
N TYR A 144 0.21 -11.20 1.27
CA TYR A 144 -0.73 -10.08 1.19
C TYR A 144 -0.44 -9.21 -0.04
N ARG A 145 -1.44 -8.40 -0.38
CA ARG A 145 -1.42 -7.45 -1.49
C ARG A 145 -2.28 -6.23 -1.14
N LEU A 146 -2.29 -5.25 -2.04
CA LEU A 146 -3.31 -4.22 -1.98
C LEU A 146 -4.70 -4.79 -2.33
N PRO A 147 -5.78 -4.21 -1.76
CA PRO A 147 -7.14 -4.51 -2.17
C PRO A 147 -7.36 -4.00 -3.59
N THR A 148 -8.23 -4.68 -4.31
CA THR A 148 -8.77 -4.18 -5.57
C THR A 148 -9.89 -3.18 -5.29
N GLN A 149 -10.24 -2.41 -6.30
CA GLN A 149 -11.39 -1.51 -6.35
C GLN A 149 -12.68 -2.27 -6.07
N LYS A 150 -12.80 -3.48 -6.62
CA LYS A 150 -13.93 -4.37 -6.39
C LYS A 150 -14.01 -4.79 -4.92
N GLU A 151 -12.91 -5.17 -4.31
CA GLU A 151 -12.87 -5.55 -2.90
C GLU A 151 -13.15 -4.36 -1.97
N TRP A 152 -12.63 -3.18 -2.30
CA TRP A 152 -12.98 -1.96 -1.57
C TRP A 152 -14.48 -1.66 -1.60
N ARG A 153 -15.12 -1.75 -2.77
CA ARG A 153 -16.58 -1.62 -2.88
C ARG A 153 -17.30 -2.69 -2.07
N ALA A 154 -16.85 -3.94 -2.17
CA ALA A 154 -17.48 -5.06 -1.51
C ALA A 154 -17.45 -4.94 0.03
N VAL A 155 -16.34 -4.45 0.63
CA VAL A 155 -16.31 -4.18 2.08
C VAL A 155 -17.15 -2.97 2.47
N LEU A 156 -17.18 -1.92 1.65
CA LEU A 156 -17.99 -0.73 1.92
C LEU A 156 -19.49 -1.04 1.86
N ASN A 157 -19.91 -1.96 0.97
CA ASN A 157 -21.29 -2.42 0.85
C ASN A 157 -21.81 -3.16 2.10
N LEU A 158 -20.93 -3.59 3.00
CA LEU A 158 -21.33 -4.15 4.30
C LEU A 158 -21.83 -3.08 5.29
N GLY A 159 -21.65 -1.80 4.97
CA GLY A 159 -21.95 -0.68 5.85
C GLY A 159 -20.70 -0.12 6.52
N TYR A 160 -20.67 1.20 6.65
CA TYR A 160 -19.56 1.94 7.24
C TYR A 160 -20.03 3.20 7.95
N ASP A 161 -19.22 3.66 8.89
CA ASP A 161 -19.36 4.96 9.57
C ASP A 161 -18.03 5.71 9.53
N ILE A 162 -18.07 7.04 9.41
CA ILE A 162 -16.88 7.88 9.64
C ILE A 162 -17.01 8.54 11.01
N LYS A 163 -16.11 8.16 11.92
CA LYS A 163 -16.11 8.56 13.32
C LYS A 163 -14.96 9.52 13.60
N SER A 164 -15.02 10.18 14.75
CA SER A 164 -14.00 11.10 15.23
C SER A 164 -13.54 10.67 16.61
N THR A 165 -12.25 10.81 16.90
CA THR A 165 -11.64 10.56 18.21
C THR A 165 -11.76 11.78 19.11
N SER A 166 -11.34 11.66 20.37
CA SER A 166 -11.30 12.80 21.29
C SER A 166 -10.29 13.87 20.85
N THR A 167 -9.20 13.45 20.20
CA THR A 167 -8.20 14.33 19.59
C THR A 167 -8.63 14.96 18.27
N GLY A 168 -9.85 14.67 17.80
CA GLY A 168 -10.41 15.21 16.56
C GLY A 168 -9.96 14.48 15.29
N TYR A 169 -9.22 13.37 15.41
CA TYR A 169 -8.84 12.55 14.26
C TYR A 169 -10.03 11.72 13.77
N HIS A 170 -10.17 11.64 12.45
CA HIS A 170 -11.22 10.88 11.80
C HIS A 170 -10.75 9.47 11.44
N TYR A 171 -11.68 8.54 11.37
CA TYR A 171 -11.43 7.20 10.84
C TYR A 171 -12.71 6.60 10.26
N LEU A 172 -12.55 5.75 9.25
CA LEU A 172 -13.64 4.95 8.70
C LEU A 172 -13.69 3.61 9.45
N SER A 173 -14.88 3.26 9.91
CA SER A 173 -15.22 2.02 10.59
C SER A 173 -16.12 1.20 9.68
N ILE A 174 -15.62 0.10 9.13
CA ILE A 174 -16.33 -0.76 8.17
C ILE A 174 -16.74 -2.05 8.87
N ALA A 175 -17.88 -2.63 8.47
CA ALA A 175 -18.38 -3.92 8.96
C ALA A 175 -18.44 -3.96 10.49
N ASN A 176 -19.15 -2.99 11.08
CA ASN A 176 -19.32 -2.85 12.54
C ASN A 176 -17.99 -2.70 13.32
N GLY A 177 -16.97 -2.11 12.69
CA GLY A 177 -15.68 -1.84 13.33
C GLY A 177 -14.66 -2.97 13.20
N GLN A 178 -14.96 -4.01 12.42
CA GLN A 178 -14.00 -5.07 12.14
C GLN A 178 -12.79 -4.56 11.33
N LEU A 179 -13.00 -3.58 10.44
CA LEU A 179 -11.93 -2.90 9.71
C LEU A 179 -11.95 -1.41 10.01
N ILE A 180 -10.84 -0.90 10.56
CA ILE A 180 -10.65 0.52 10.85
C ILE A 180 -9.58 1.11 9.93
N LEU A 181 -9.94 2.20 9.24
CA LEU A 181 -9.04 2.96 8.36
C LEU A 181 -8.87 4.40 8.90
N PRO A 182 -7.73 4.73 9.52
CA PRO A 182 -7.43 6.08 10.00
C PRO A 182 -7.37 7.13 8.87
N CYS A 183 -7.76 8.37 9.15
CA CYS A 183 -7.63 9.50 8.22
C CYS A 183 -6.21 10.08 8.23
N GLY A 184 -5.26 9.37 7.63
CA GLY A 184 -3.85 9.77 7.58
C GLY A 184 -3.51 10.90 6.59
N GLY A 185 -4.49 11.44 5.86
CA GLY A 185 -4.28 12.41 4.78
C GLY A 185 -3.44 11.86 3.62
N LEU A 186 -2.94 12.75 2.77
CA LEU A 186 -2.10 12.40 1.62
C LEU A 186 -0.89 13.34 1.50
N ARG A 187 0.08 12.96 0.68
CA ARG A 187 1.19 13.82 0.25
C ARG A 187 1.00 14.23 -1.21
N SER A 188 1.00 15.53 -1.45
CA SER A 188 0.76 16.12 -2.77
C SER A 188 1.90 15.80 -3.73
N ALA A 189 1.57 15.20 -4.86
CA ALA A 189 2.51 15.01 -5.98
C ALA A 189 2.96 16.33 -6.61
N TYR A 190 2.25 17.44 -6.36
CA TYR A 190 2.49 18.72 -7.03
C TYR A 190 3.32 19.68 -6.20
N THR A 191 3.29 19.51 -4.87
CA THR A 191 3.94 20.43 -3.93
C THR A 191 4.80 19.72 -2.88
N GLY A 192 4.68 18.40 -2.73
CA GLY A 192 5.32 17.64 -1.65
C GLY A 192 4.70 17.86 -0.28
N HIS A 193 3.71 18.76 -0.15
CA HIS A 193 3.05 19.09 1.12
C HIS A 193 2.00 18.05 1.51
N PHE A 194 1.76 17.92 2.81
CA PHE A 194 0.66 17.12 3.33
C PHE A 194 -0.67 17.83 3.23
N ILE A 195 -1.72 17.08 2.94
CA ILE A 195 -3.08 17.59 2.78
C ILE A 195 -4.05 16.73 3.60
N HIS A 196 -4.99 17.37 4.29
CA HIS A 196 -6.10 16.74 5.03
C HIS A 196 -5.69 15.76 6.13
N ILE A 197 -4.53 15.98 6.73
CA ILE A 197 -4.05 15.20 7.87
C ILE A 197 -5.11 15.16 8.98
N GLY A 198 -5.38 13.97 9.50
CA GLY A 198 -6.35 13.72 10.57
C GLY A 198 -7.82 13.80 10.15
N THR A 199 -8.16 14.24 8.93
CA THR A 199 -9.55 14.57 8.57
C THR A 199 -10.10 13.83 7.35
N ARG A 200 -9.22 13.39 6.43
CA ARG A 200 -9.59 12.54 5.28
C ARG A 200 -8.69 11.32 5.15
N GLY A 201 -9.27 10.21 4.69
CA GLY A 201 -8.55 8.96 4.43
C GLY A 201 -8.34 8.75 2.94
N TYR A 202 -7.11 8.38 2.57
CA TYR A 202 -6.70 8.13 1.19
C TYR A 202 -5.97 6.80 1.10
N TYR A 203 -6.55 5.83 0.40
CA TYR A 203 -6.05 4.47 0.38
C TYR A 203 -5.95 3.93 -1.04
N TRP A 204 -4.82 3.35 -1.39
CA TRP A 204 -4.64 2.77 -2.72
C TRP A 204 -5.44 1.49 -2.92
N ALA A 205 -5.84 1.26 -4.17
CA ALA A 205 -6.22 -0.04 -4.70
C ALA A 205 -5.16 -0.50 -5.72
N SER A 206 -5.11 -1.78 -6.04
CA SER A 206 -4.19 -2.33 -7.05
C SER A 206 -4.67 -2.11 -8.49
N ASP A 207 -5.93 -1.79 -8.75
CA ASP A 207 -6.39 -1.66 -10.14
C ASP A 207 -5.84 -0.40 -10.80
N THR A 208 -5.43 -0.54 -12.06
CA THR A 208 -5.15 0.58 -12.95
C THR A 208 -6.45 1.03 -13.63
N ILE A 209 -6.59 2.32 -13.92
CA ILE A 209 -7.80 2.86 -14.57
C ILE A 209 -7.44 3.43 -15.95
N THR A 210 -6.62 4.47 -15.97
CA THR A 210 -6.06 5.07 -17.19
C THR A 210 -4.62 5.48 -16.94
N LYS A 211 -3.94 6.02 -17.95
CA LYS A 211 -2.56 6.51 -17.83
C LYS A 211 -2.40 7.48 -16.65
N GLY A 212 -1.46 7.16 -15.75
CA GLY A 212 -1.17 7.95 -14.55
C GLY A 212 -2.24 7.87 -13.46
N THR A 213 -3.22 6.97 -13.58
CA THR A 213 -4.33 6.86 -12.63
C THR A 213 -4.58 5.42 -12.20
N SER A 214 -5.00 5.27 -10.95
CA SER A 214 -5.31 3.97 -10.34
C SER A 214 -6.51 4.08 -9.40
N GLY A 215 -7.08 2.92 -9.07
CA GLY A 215 -8.12 2.83 -8.06
C GLY A 215 -7.60 3.26 -6.69
N CYS A 216 -8.46 3.91 -5.93
CA CYS A 216 -8.22 4.23 -4.53
C CYS A 216 -9.57 4.27 -3.81
N ILE A 217 -9.57 4.52 -2.50
CA ILE A 217 -10.73 5.11 -1.81
C ILE A 217 -10.28 6.43 -1.17
N ASP A 218 -11.11 7.47 -1.33
CA ASP A 218 -11.05 8.73 -0.58
C ASP A 218 -12.32 8.85 0.22
N PHE A 219 -12.22 9.10 1.52
CA PHE A 219 -13.37 9.33 2.37
C PHE A 219 -13.15 10.50 3.33
N ASN A 220 -14.25 11.19 3.64
CA ASN A 220 -14.25 12.30 4.58
C ASN A 220 -15.57 12.38 5.35
N LYS A 221 -15.50 13.03 6.51
CA LYS A 221 -16.66 13.44 7.29
C LYS A 221 -16.86 14.94 7.05
N GLN A 222 -17.89 15.31 6.31
CA GLN A 222 -18.43 16.67 6.34
C GLN A 222 -19.68 16.67 7.23
N GLU A 223 -19.99 17.81 7.84
CA GLU A 223 -21.06 17.94 8.84
C GLU A 223 -22.44 17.48 8.34
N LEU A 224 -22.65 17.44 7.01
CA LEU A 224 -23.92 17.09 6.39
C LEU A 224 -23.88 15.86 5.47
N THR A 225 -22.70 15.41 5.03
CA THR A 225 -22.57 14.25 4.13
C THR A 225 -21.25 13.51 4.34
N THR A 226 -21.29 12.18 4.27
CA THR A 226 -20.11 11.34 4.09
C THR A 226 -20.00 10.97 2.62
N ASN A 227 -18.80 11.10 2.06
CA ASN A 227 -18.56 10.81 0.64
C ASN A 227 -17.43 9.79 0.51
N VAL A 228 -17.56 8.88 -0.45
CA VAL A 228 -16.48 7.98 -0.87
C VAL A 228 -16.27 8.11 -2.38
N SER A 229 -15.03 8.37 -2.80
CA SER A 229 -14.62 8.43 -4.22
C SER A 229 -13.56 7.38 -4.52
N ILE A 230 -13.49 6.91 -5.77
CA ILE A 230 -12.73 5.71 -6.14
C ILE A 230 -11.79 5.94 -7.34
N PHE A 231 -10.92 6.95 -7.22
CA PHE A 231 -9.95 7.33 -8.27
C PHE A 231 -8.80 8.15 -7.69
N GLY A 232 -7.55 7.87 -8.11
CA GLY A 232 -6.38 8.62 -7.67
C GLY A 232 -5.27 8.72 -8.70
N PHE A 233 -4.54 9.85 -8.67
CA PHE A 233 -3.33 10.09 -9.46
C PHE A 233 -2.12 9.41 -8.83
N ARG A 234 -1.42 8.57 -9.60
CA ARG A 234 -0.36 7.67 -9.13
C ARG A 234 0.80 8.38 -8.43
N GLY A 235 1.10 9.62 -8.79
CA GLY A 235 2.16 10.41 -8.14
C GLY A 235 1.83 10.85 -6.70
N PHE A 236 0.57 10.76 -6.24
CA PHE A 236 0.22 11.19 -4.88
C PHE A 236 0.65 10.14 -3.85
N GLY A 237 1.13 10.59 -2.69
CA GLY A 237 1.41 9.71 -1.55
C GLY A 237 0.12 9.36 -0.84
N ARG A 238 -0.29 8.09 -0.82
CA ARG A 238 -1.49 7.61 -0.10
C ARG A 238 -1.18 6.37 0.75
N SER A 239 -2.03 6.12 1.74
CA SER A 239 -1.88 4.98 2.63
C SER A 239 -2.12 3.66 1.88
N VAL A 240 -1.48 2.61 2.39
CA VAL A 240 -1.70 1.22 1.95
C VAL A 240 -2.25 0.42 3.11
N ARG A 241 -3.35 -0.29 2.88
CA ARG A 241 -3.92 -1.27 3.78
C ARG A 241 -3.89 -2.62 3.10
N CYS A 242 -3.17 -3.59 3.64
CA CYS A 242 -2.97 -4.88 2.98
C CYS A 242 -4.12 -5.88 3.25
N VAL A 243 -4.36 -6.74 2.26
CA VAL A 243 -5.38 -7.79 2.29
C VAL A 243 -4.86 -9.06 1.62
N ARG A 244 -5.42 -10.20 2.00
CA ARG A 244 -5.41 -11.43 1.20
C ARG A 244 -6.83 -11.96 1.08
N SER A 245 -7.08 -12.75 0.05
CA SER A 245 -8.33 -13.48 -0.14
C SER A 245 -8.10 -14.97 0.17
N GLU A 246 -9.16 -15.67 0.58
CA GLU A 246 -9.22 -17.14 0.49
C GLU A 246 -9.02 -17.63 -0.96
#